data_AF-A0A2R6PVS0-F1
#
_entry.id   AF-A0A2R6PVS0-F1
#
_cell.length_a   1.000
_cell.length_b   1.000
_cell.length_c   1.000
_cell.angle_alpha   90.00
_cell.angle_beta   90.00
_cell.angle_gamma   90.00
#
_symmetry.space_group_name_H-M   'P 1'
#
loop_
_entity.id
_entity.type
_entity.pdbx_description
1 polymer ?
#
loop_
_entity_poly.entity_id
_entity_poly.type
_entity_poly.pdbx_seq_one_letter_code
_entity_poly.pdbx_strand_id
1 'polypeptide(L)'
;MAKESGFDKDITDKEQITASMQHSPNTETEKTPEKFGNFQDSDRSKKKKEVVNILPYYKLFSFSDSTDYVLMIVGTLTAIGNGSVCPLRAVLLGEVIDSFGEIVNTRQVVHQVSKVALKYVYLAVGSGVAAFFQVVCWVVTGERQAARIRSLYLRTILRQEIGFFDKEINTGETIGRMSGDTFLIGDAMGEKVGKFIQLVATFLGGFVIALIKGWLLTLVLLLSVPALVISGGIMSILMAKLTSRGQSAYTQAGTVVEQTIGSIRTIWSAIGLGGLGSGVFMFFIFCTYSMAVWYGAKMIIHKDYSGGKVMNVIAAVLTASFSLGQASPCLSAFTSRQVAAFKMFETFSSKPEIDPYDTNGRKLDDIHGDIGYLLQLSSKSR
;
A
#
# COMPACT_ATOMS: atom_id res chain seq x y z
N MET A 1 -30.68 -53.26 17.64
CA MET A 1 -30.17 -54.37 18.47
C MET A 1 -28.88 -53.86 19.11
N ALA A 2 -28.86 -53.75 20.46
CA ALA A 2 -27.79 -53.24 21.36
C ALA A 2 -27.42 -51.73 21.20
N LYS A 3 -27.59 -50.76 22.13
CA LYS A 3 -27.47 -50.66 23.62
C LYS A 3 -26.12 -51.18 24.12
N GLU A 4 -25.25 -50.44 24.82
CA GLU A 4 -25.44 -49.67 26.06
C GLU A 4 -24.17 -48.81 26.37
N SER A 5 -24.33 -47.57 26.91
CA SER A 5 -23.85 -47.08 28.24
C SER A 5 -22.33 -46.80 28.35
N GLY A 6 -21.81 -45.74 28.98
CA GLY A 6 -22.29 -44.69 29.87
C GLY A 6 -21.26 -44.49 30.98
N PHE A 7 -20.71 -43.28 31.19
CA PHE A 7 -20.26 -42.82 32.52
C PHE A 7 -19.96 -41.32 32.54
N ASP A 8 -20.09 -40.78 33.75
CA ASP A 8 -20.45 -39.42 34.15
C ASP A 8 -19.23 -38.61 34.68
N LYS A 9 -19.35 -37.28 34.59
CA LYS A 9 -18.92 -36.22 35.54
C LYS A 9 -17.46 -35.91 35.94
N ASP A 10 -17.31 -34.58 36.05
CA ASP A 10 -16.50 -33.74 36.95
C ASP A 10 -15.01 -33.49 36.67
N ILE A 11 -14.69 -32.21 36.40
CA ILE A 11 -13.80 -31.34 37.20
C ILE A 11 -14.05 -29.87 36.80
N THR A 12 -14.86 -29.22 37.63
CA THR A 12 -14.72 -27.92 38.32
C THR A 12 -13.63 -26.89 37.92
N ASP A 13 -14.10 -25.64 37.75
CA ASP A 13 -13.59 -24.32 38.25
C ASP A 13 -12.28 -23.64 37.80
N LYS A 14 -12.40 -22.29 37.70
CA LYS A 14 -11.44 -21.18 37.49
C LYS A 14 -11.27 -20.76 36.01
N GLU A 15 -11.57 -19.54 35.54
CA GLU A 15 -11.46 -18.17 36.09
C GLU A 15 -12.40 -17.27 35.24
N GLN A 16 -13.41 -16.55 35.78
CA GLN A 16 -13.37 -15.12 36.14
C GLN A 16 -12.28 -14.32 35.38
N ILE A 17 -12.60 -13.28 34.60
CA ILE A 17 -12.71 -11.88 35.06
C ILE A 17 -13.38 -11.09 33.90
N THR A 18 -14.63 -10.63 34.05
CA THR A 18 -15.02 -9.24 34.42
C THR A 18 -14.67 -8.17 33.38
N ALA A 19 -15.70 -7.55 32.78
CA ALA A 19 -15.83 -6.09 32.73
C ALA A 19 -17.24 -5.69 32.26
N SER A 20 -18.10 -5.44 33.24
CA SER A 20 -19.20 -4.48 33.17
C SER A 20 -18.76 -3.12 32.62
N MET A 21 -19.62 -2.43 31.87
CA MET A 21 -20.21 -1.16 32.32
C MET A 21 -21.23 -0.62 31.31
N GLN A 22 -22.35 -0.19 31.87
CA GLN A 22 -23.48 0.48 31.24
C GLN A 22 -23.10 1.78 30.52
N HIS A 23 -23.84 2.12 29.46
CA HIS A 23 -24.50 3.43 29.43
C HIS A 23 -25.83 3.43 28.66
N SER A 24 -26.75 4.16 29.27
CA SER A 24 -28.21 4.25 29.16
C SER A 24 -28.85 4.71 27.84
N PRO A 25 -30.19 4.52 27.72
CA PRO A 25 -30.98 4.75 26.51
C PRO A 25 -31.45 6.21 26.41
N ASN A 26 -31.56 6.74 25.20
CA ASN A 26 -32.33 7.96 24.95
C ASN A 26 -33.42 7.69 23.91
N THR A 27 -34.62 7.62 24.47
CA THR A 27 -35.96 7.94 23.95
C THR A 27 -35.97 8.88 22.75
N GLU A 28 -36.67 8.51 21.68
CA GLU A 28 -37.44 9.47 20.87
C GLU A 28 -38.62 8.78 20.18
N THR A 29 -39.70 9.55 20.10
CA THR A 29 -41.10 9.16 20.08
C THR A 29 -41.62 8.83 18.67
N GLU A 30 -42.52 7.86 18.59
CA GLU A 30 -43.27 7.46 17.40
C GLU A 30 -44.32 8.51 16.98
N LYS A 31 -44.43 8.82 15.66
CA LYS A 31 -45.68 9.06 14.88
C LYS A 31 -45.41 9.37 13.39
N THR A 32 -46.07 8.61 12.52
CA THR A 32 -46.17 8.65 11.03
C THR A 32 -47.26 9.63 10.54
N PRO A 33 -47.64 9.71 9.23
CA PRO A 33 -46.94 10.11 7.99
C PRO A 33 -47.58 11.37 7.32
N GLU A 34 -46.95 12.01 6.31
CA GLU A 34 -47.56 12.38 5.01
C GLU A 34 -46.71 13.34 4.13
N LYS A 35 -46.58 12.92 2.86
CA LYS A 35 -46.57 13.65 1.56
C LYS A 35 -45.67 14.87 1.26
N PHE A 36 -44.78 14.61 0.30
CA PHE A 36 -44.52 15.36 -0.96
C PHE A 36 -44.70 16.89 -0.95
N GLY A 37 -43.56 17.59 -1.01
CA GLY A 37 -43.48 19.00 -1.40
C GLY A 37 -42.02 19.41 -1.62
N ASN A 38 -41.74 19.97 -2.81
CA ASN A 38 -40.44 20.45 -3.28
C ASN A 38 -39.65 21.27 -2.24
N PHE A 39 -38.38 20.94 -2.05
CA PHE A 39 -37.38 21.85 -1.51
C PHE A 39 -36.24 22.02 -2.50
N GLN A 40 -36.34 23.10 -3.26
CA GLN A 40 -35.20 23.78 -3.82
C GLN A 40 -34.84 24.90 -2.82
N ASP A 41 -33.57 24.91 -2.45
CA ASP A 41 -32.81 25.95 -1.77
C ASP A 41 -32.41 25.72 -0.29
N SER A 42 -31.19 26.17 -0.01
CA SER A 42 -30.40 26.20 1.24
C SER A 42 -29.51 25.01 1.63
N ASP A 43 -28.25 25.38 1.90
CA ASP A 43 -27.16 24.66 2.57
C ASP A 43 -26.36 23.57 1.84
N ARG A 44 -25.57 24.04 0.86
CA ARG A 44 -24.18 23.59 0.68
C ARG A 44 -23.38 23.86 1.97
N SER A 45 -23.55 23.03 2.99
CA SER A 45 -22.49 22.88 3.99
C SER A 45 -21.30 22.20 3.30
N LYS A 46 -20.30 23.02 3.01
CA LYS A 46 -18.96 22.57 2.67
C LYS A 46 -18.52 21.63 3.81
N LYS A 47 -18.55 20.30 3.57
CA LYS A 47 -17.62 19.41 4.26
C LYS A 47 -16.23 19.97 3.96
N LYS A 48 -15.64 20.72 4.90
CA LYS A 48 -14.21 21.03 4.91
C LYS A 48 -13.53 19.68 4.72
N LYS A 49 -12.98 19.44 3.53
CA LYS A 49 -11.90 18.46 3.41
C LYS A 49 -10.85 18.98 4.39
N GLU A 50 -10.64 18.29 5.50
CA GLU A 50 -9.43 18.49 6.29
C GLU A 50 -8.29 18.49 5.29
N VAL A 51 -7.56 19.60 5.21
CA VAL A 51 -6.31 19.66 4.46
C VAL A 51 -5.39 18.78 5.27
N VAL A 52 -5.38 17.49 4.95
CA VAL A 52 -4.46 16.55 5.56
C VAL A 52 -3.08 17.01 5.14
N ASN A 53 -2.39 17.67 6.06
CA ASN A 53 -1.03 18.12 5.81
C ASN A 53 -0.17 16.88 5.64
N ILE A 54 0.48 16.75 4.49
CA ILE A 54 1.31 15.61 4.14
C ILE A 54 2.76 16.02 4.40
N LEU A 55 3.52 15.18 5.10
CA LEU A 55 4.96 15.39 5.20
C LEU A 55 5.63 15.22 3.83
N PRO A 56 6.49 16.17 3.41
CA PRO A 56 7.33 15.95 2.24
C PRO A 56 8.14 14.66 2.37
N TYR A 57 8.25 13.90 1.27
CA TYR A 57 8.93 12.59 1.21
C TYR A 57 10.34 12.60 1.83
N TYR A 58 11.11 13.67 1.59
CA TYR A 58 12.48 13.80 2.12
C TYR A 58 12.51 13.94 3.64
N LYS A 59 11.47 14.54 4.24
CA LYS A 59 11.42 14.78 5.69
C LYS A 59 11.15 13.50 6.46
N LEU A 60 10.56 12.49 5.82
CA LEU A 60 10.39 11.15 6.38
C LEU A 60 11.75 10.47 6.63
N PHE A 61 12.72 10.70 5.74
CA PHE A 61 14.09 10.17 5.86
C PHE A 61 15.03 11.06 6.69
N SER A 62 14.54 12.14 7.31
CA SER A 62 15.38 13.09 8.05
C SER A 62 16.07 12.50 9.29
N PHE A 63 15.59 11.36 9.80
CA PHE A 63 16.19 10.65 10.93
C PHE A 63 17.29 9.65 10.54
N SER A 64 17.71 9.61 9.27
CA SER A 64 18.70 8.66 8.76
C SER A 64 20.12 8.95 9.25
N ASP A 65 20.84 7.90 9.66
CA ASP A 65 22.26 7.96 10.00
C ASP A 65 23.17 7.80 8.76
N SER A 66 24.47 8.08 8.88
CA SER A 66 25.44 7.92 7.77
C SER A 66 25.49 6.48 7.24
N THR A 67 25.30 5.48 8.10
CA THR A 67 25.19 4.08 7.68
C THR A 67 23.92 3.81 6.87
N ASP A 68 22.82 4.48 7.20
CA ASP A 68 21.53 4.31 6.52
C ASP A 68 21.62 4.88 5.10
N TYR A 69 22.35 5.99 4.90
CA TYR A 69 22.64 6.52 3.57
C TYR A 69 23.41 5.53 2.68
N VAL A 70 24.43 4.85 3.23
CA VAL A 70 25.18 3.83 2.48
C VAL A 70 24.26 2.66 2.10
N LEU A 71 23.45 2.16 3.04
CA LEU A 71 22.51 1.08 2.77
C LEU A 71 21.46 1.49 1.72
N MET A 72 20.96 2.72 1.75
CA MET A 72 20.03 3.24 0.75
C MET A 72 20.67 3.28 -0.64
N ILE A 73 21.92 3.75 -0.76
CA ILE A 73 22.63 3.79 -2.05
C ILE A 73 22.82 2.38 -2.61
N VAL A 74 23.32 1.44 -1.81
CA VAL A 74 23.47 0.04 -2.23
C VAL A 74 22.13 -0.59 -2.58
N GLY A 75 21.08 -0.33 -1.79
CA GLY A 75 19.72 -0.80 -2.02
C GLY A 75 19.11 -0.26 -3.31
N THR A 76 19.35 1.01 -3.66
CA THR A 76 18.87 1.61 -4.92
C THR A 76 19.58 1.03 -6.14
N LEU A 77 20.91 0.87 -6.10
CA LEU A 77 21.69 0.30 -7.20
C LEU A 77 21.27 -1.14 -7.50
N THR A 78 21.10 -1.95 -6.45
CA THR A 78 20.64 -3.34 -6.57
C THR A 78 19.17 -3.44 -6.98
N ALA A 79 18.30 -2.51 -6.55
CA ALA A 79 16.91 -2.43 -7.02
C ALA A 79 16.82 -2.14 -8.53
N ILE A 80 17.68 -1.25 -9.05
CA ILE A 80 17.77 -0.96 -10.49
C ILE A 80 18.25 -2.21 -11.25
N GLY A 81 19.27 -2.90 -10.72
CA GLY A 81 19.76 -4.16 -11.26
C GLY A 81 18.67 -5.22 -11.35
N ASN A 82 17.93 -5.44 -10.25
CA ASN A 82 16.82 -6.40 -10.22
C ASN A 82 15.66 -5.99 -11.13
N GLY A 83 15.35 -4.70 -11.23
CA GLY A 83 14.32 -4.18 -12.15
C GLY A 83 14.68 -4.43 -13.63
N SER A 84 15.96 -4.38 -13.96
CA SER A 84 16.47 -4.62 -15.32
C SER A 84 16.43 -6.09 -15.74
N VAL A 85 16.32 -7.03 -14.79
CA VAL A 85 16.25 -8.47 -15.08
C VAL A 85 15.04 -8.82 -15.93
N CYS A 86 13.89 -8.21 -15.65
CA CYS A 86 12.64 -8.45 -16.37
C CYS A 86 12.77 -8.18 -17.89
N PRO A 87 13.20 -6.98 -18.33
CA PRO A 87 13.36 -6.71 -19.75
C PRO A 87 14.59 -7.41 -20.37
N LEU A 88 15.65 -7.68 -19.61
CA LEU A 88 16.77 -8.53 -20.08
C LEU A 88 16.32 -9.97 -20.37
N ARG A 89 15.48 -10.55 -19.52
CA ARG A 89 14.86 -11.86 -19.76
C ARG A 89 13.98 -11.86 -21.02
N ALA A 90 13.29 -10.76 -21.31
CA ALA A 90 12.53 -10.63 -22.54
C ALA A 90 13.46 -10.73 -23.76
N VAL A 91 14.58 -9.99 -23.78
CA VAL A 91 15.55 -10.04 -24.90
C VAL A 91 16.14 -11.42 -25.12
N LEU A 92 16.52 -12.12 -24.03
CA LEU A 92 17.05 -13.48 -24.13
C LEU A 92 16.01 -14.47 -24.68
N LEU A 93 14.73 -14.28 -24.37
CA LEU A 93 13.65 -15.12 -24.92
C LEU A 93 13.57 -14.98 -26.44
N GLY A 94 13.70 -13.76 -26.97
CA GLY A 94 13.73 -13.56 -28.42
C GLY A 94 14.94 -14.22 -29.09
N GLU A 95 16.11 -14.23 -28.45
CA GLU A 95 17.28 -14.95 -28.98
C GLU A 95 17.03 -16.47 -29.05
N VAL A 96 16.34 -17.04 -28.06
CA VAL A 96 15.91 -18.44 -28.10
C VAL A 96 14.97 -18.67 -29.27
N ILE A 97 13.97 -17.81 -29.44
CA ILE A 97 12.97 -17.93 -30.53
C ILE A 97 13.65 -17.83 -31.91
N ASP A 98 14.57 -16.89 -32.08
CA ASP A 98 15.32 -16.74 -33.33
C ASP A 98 16.20 -17.98 -33.60
N SER A 99 16.83 -18.56 -32.57
CA SER A 99 17.65 -19.77 -32.73
C SER A 99 16.86 -21.02 -33.17
N PHE A 100 15.57 -21.10 -32.81
CA PHE A 100 14.66 -22.14 -33.30
C PHE A 100 14.09 -21.80 -34.69
N GLY A 101 13.95 -20.51 -35.02
CA GLY A 101 13.39 -20.05 -36.30
C GLY A 101 14.35 -20.14 -37.48
N GLU A 102 15.66 -19.93 -37.27
CA GLU A 102 16.65 -19.86 -38.35
C GLU A 102 17.27 -21.22 -38.74
N ILE A 103 17.18 -22.25 -37.90
CA ILE A 103 18.06 -23.43 -38.00
C ILE A 103 17.26 -24.73 -38.15
N VAL A 104 17.29 -25.34 -39.35
CA VAL A 104 16.71 -26.66 -39.64
C VAL A 104 17.58 -27.82 -39.10
N ASN A 105 18.86 -27.58 -38.79
CA ASN A 105 19.81 -28.60 -38.32
C ASN A 105 19.82 -28.81 -36.79
N THR A 106 19.43 -30.00 -36.34
CA THR A 106 19.26 -30.37 -34.92
C THR A 106 20.52 -30.16 -34.05
N ARG A 107 21.72 -30.48 -34.56
CA ARG A 107 22.97 -30.34 -33.77
C ARG A 107 23.35 -28.88 -33.49
N GLN A 108 23.06 -27.99 -34.42
CA GLN A 108 23.43 -26.57 -34.32
C GLN A 108 22.45 -25.81 -33.42
N VAL A 109 21.17 -26.22 -33.40
CA VAL A 109 20.16 -25.73 -32.44
C VAL A 109 20.58 -26.01 -31.00
N VAL A 110 20.99 -27.26 -30.70
CA VAL A 110 21.37 -27.64 -29.32
C VAL A 110 22.53 -26.78 -28.79
N HIS A 111 23.54 -26.49 -29.61
CA HIS A 111 24.67 -25.66 -29.19
C HIS A 111 24.27 -24.19 -28.97
N GLN A 112 23.45 -23.61 -29.84
CA GLN A 112 22.96 -22.23 -29.66
C GLN A 112 22.04 -22.10 -28.44
N VAL A 113 21.10 -23.04 -28.28
CA VAL A 113 20.19 -23.08 -27.14
C VAL A 113 20.96 -23.29 -25.83
N SER A 114 21.99 -24.15 -25.81
CA SER A 114 22.86 -24.31 -24.63
C SER A 114 23.57 -23.01 -24.25
N LYS A 115 24.07 -22.25 -25.23
CA LYS A 115 24.69 -20.95 -24.99
C LYS A 115 23.70 -19.92 -24.43
N VAL A 116 22.47 -19.89 -24.93
CA VAL A 116 21.42 -18.98 -24.40
C VAL A 116 20.94 -19.44 -23.01
N ALA A 117 20.84 -20.75 -22.76
CA ALA A 117 20.52 -21.30 -21.45
C ALA A 117 21.57 -20.90 -20.40
N LEU A 118 22.87 -20.92 -20.74
CA LEU A 118 23.94 -20.40 -19.88
C LEU A 118 23.74 -18.92 -19.54
N LYS A 119 23.36 -18.07 -20.51
CA LYS A 119 23.03 -16.65 -20.24
C LYS A 119 21.88 -16.52 -19.25
N TYR A 120 20.86 -17.36 -19.32
CA TYR A 120 19.76 -17.40 -18.35
C TYR A 120 20.23 -17.79 -16.94
N VAL A 121 21.14 -18.75 -16.83
CA VAL A 121 21.71 -19.15 -15.53
C VAL A 121 22.51 -18.01 -14.91
N TYR A 122 23.40 -17.36 -15.68
CA TYR A 122 24.15 -16.19 -15.19
C TYR A 122 23.24 -15.04 -14.77
N LEU A 123 22.20 -14.76 -15.56
CA LEU A 123 21.21 -13.74 -15.22
C LEU A 123 20.41 -14.11 -13.96
N ALA A 124 20.06 -15.38 -13.78
CA ALA A 124 19.35 -15.87 -12.59
C ALA A 124 20.20 -15.70 -11.32
N VAL A 125 21.47 -16.13 -11.35
CA VAL A 125 22.40 -15.96 -10.22
C VAL A 125 22.58 -14.47 -9.89
N GLY A 126 22.83 -13.63 -10.90
CA GLY A 126 22.96 -12.18 -10.72
C GLY A 126 21.69 -11.54 -10.15
N SER A 127 20.51 -11.95 -10.63
CA SER A 127 19.22 -11.47 -10.13
C SER A 127 18.93 -11.89 -8.70
N GLY A 128 19.31 -13.12 -8.32
CA GLY A 128 19.14 -13.62 -6.96
C GLY A 128 19.97 -12.82 -5.95
N VAL A 129 21.24 -12.56 -6.29
CA VAL A 129 22.13 -11.72 -5.49
C VAL A 129 21.60 -10.29 -5.39
N ALA A 130 21.22 -9.68 -6.52
CA ALA A 130 20.67 -8.32 -6.54
C ALA A 130 19.36 -8.20 -5.73
N ALA A 131 18.44 -9.16 -5.86
CA ALA A 131 17.18 -9.18 -5.13
C ALA A 131 17.40 -9.36 -3.62
N PHE A 132 18.36 -10.20 -3.22
CA PHE A 132 18.71 -10.39 -1.82
C PHE A 132 19.22 -9.09 -1.20
N PHE A 133 20.23 -8.46 -1.80
CA PHE A 133 20.77 -7.19 -1.30
C PHE A 133 19.73 -6.06 -1.33
N GLN A 134 18.90 -5.99 -2.37
CA GLN A 134 17.82 -5.01 -2.45
C GLN A 134 16.90 -5.11 -1.23
N VAL A 135 16.38 -6.30 -0.93
CA VAL A 135 15.43 -6.49 0.18
C VAL A 135 16.12 -6.25 1.52
N VAL A 136 17.30 -6.83 1.73
CA VAL A 136 18.02 -6.71 3.00
C VAL A 136 18.39 -5.25 3.30
N CYS A 137 19.01 -4.54 2.35
CA CYS A 137 19.44 -3.15 2.57
C CYS A 137 18.25 -2.23 2.86
N TRP A 138 17.13 -2.39 2.15
CA TRP A 138 15.94 -1.57 2.37
C TRP A 138 15.20 -1.91 3.67
N VAL A 139 14.99 -3.19 3.98
CA VAL A 139 14.30 -3.60 5.22
C VAL A 139 15.12 -3.21 6.44
N VAL A 140 16.44 -3.44 6.45
CA VAL A 140 17.31 -3.04 7.57
C VAL A 140 17.29 -1.52 7.78
N THR A 141 17.30 -0.75 6.70
CA THR A 141 17.18 0.72 6.78
C THR A 141 15.84 1.14 7.39
N GLY A 142 14.73 0.54 6.93
CA GLY A 142 13.39 0.82 7.43
C GLY A 142 13.25 0.51 8.93
N GLU A 143 13.74 -0.64 9.38
CA GLU A 143 13.70 -1.06 10.79
C GLU A 143 14.54 -0.16 11.70
N ARG A 144 15.76 0.23 11.27
CA ARG A 144 16.62 1.14 12.04
C ARG A 144 15.96 2.51 12.23
N GLN A 145 15.38 3.06 11.17
CA GLN A 145 14.68 4.34 11.24
C GLN A 145 13.38 4.24 12.05
N ALA A 146 12.61 3.16 11.89
CA ALA A 146 11.41 2.92 12.67
C ALA A 146 11.72 2.82 14.18
N ALA A 147 12.77 2.08 14.56
CA ALA A 147 13.21 1.99 15.96
C ALA A 147 13.61 3.36 16.54
N ARG A 148 14.34 4.17 15.76
CA ARG A 148 14.72 5.53 16.16
C ARG A 148 13.51 6.43 16.34
N ILE A 149 12.59 6.46 15.37
CA ILE A 149 11.33 7.21 15.45
C ILE A 149 10.53 6.77 16.69
N ARG A 150 10.43 5.46 16.94
CA ARG A 150 9.72 4.91 18.11
C ARG A 150 10.32 5.41 19.42
N SER A 151 11.65 5.40 19.54
CA SER A 151 12.36 5.87 20.75
C SER A 151 12.17 7.36 20.99
N LEU A 152 12.22 8.17 19.93
CA LEU A 152 12.00 9.61 20.00
C LEU A 152 10.55 9.91 20.37
N TYR A 153 9.60 9.18 19.78
CA TYR A 153 8.16 9.32 20.02
C TYR A 153 7.83 9.04 21.48
N LEU A 154 8.35 7.93 22.02
CA LEU A 154 8.20 7.60 23.42
C LEU A 154 8.77 8.69 24.34
N ARG A 155 9.99 9.16 24.04
CA ARG A 155 10.63 10.21 24.85
C ARG A 155 9.83 11.51 24.86
N THR A 156 9.23 11.87 23.73
CA THR A 156 8.44 13.10 23.59
C THR A 156 7.09 12.96 24.26
N ILE A 157 6.41 11.83 24.09
CA ILE A 157 5.09 11.64 24.71
C ILE A 157 5.16 11.57 26.23
N LEU A 158 6.24 10.98 26.78
CA LEU A 158 6.50 10.97 28.23
C LEU A 158 6.86 12.36 28.79
N ARG A 159 7.20 13.33 27.94
CA ARG A 159 7.47 14.71 28.33
C ARG A 159 6.21 15.57 28.35
N GLN A 160 5.12 15.09 27.76
CA GLN A 160 3.89 15.84 27.63
C GLN A 160 3.12 15.91 28.95
N GLU A 161 2.41 17.02 29.14
CA GLU A 161 1.63 17.29 30.35
C GLU A 161 0.41 16.37 30.48
N ILE A 162 -0.08 16.19 31.71
CA ILE A 162 -1.26 15.34 31.99
C ILE A 162 -2.52 15.83 31.24
N GLY A 163 -2.63 17.14 31.01
CA GLY A 163 -3.75 17.75 30.26
C GLY A 163 -3.80 17.35 28.79
N PHE A 164 -2.67 16.94 28.19
CA PHE A 164 -2.62 16.38 26.84
C PHE A 164 -3.22 14.97 26.81
N PHE A 165 -2.94 14.16 27.83
CA PHE A 165 -3.54 12.83 27.99
C PHE A 165 -5.03 12.90 28.29
N ASP A 166 -5.50 13.95 28.99
CA ASP A 166 -6.94 14.13 29.26
C ASP A 166 -7.73 14.64 28.04
N LYS A 167 -7.12 15.44 27.16
CA LYS A 167 -7.81 16.08 26.01
C LYS A 167 -7.66 15.35 24.69
N GLU A 168 -6.47 14.85 24.38
CA GLU A 168 -6.14 14.45 23.00
C GLU A 168 -6.12 12.93 22.80
N ILE A 169 -5.85 12.11 23.82
CA ILE A 169 -5.62 10.67 23.59
C ILE A 169 -6.00 9.78 24.78
N ASN A 170 -6.88 8.80 24.54
CA ASN A 170 -7.07 7.67 25.46
C ASN A 170 -5.79 6.83 25.47
N THR A 171 -5.23 6.50 26.64
CA THR A 171 -3.91 5.86 26.80
C THR A 171 -3.69 4.62 25.91
N GLY A 172 -4.76 3.86 25.63
CA GLY A 172 -4.71 2.72 24.69
C GLY A 172 -4.51 3.09 23.22
N GLU A 173 -5.06 4.21 22.76
CA GLU A 173 -4.88 4.72 21.40
C GLU A 173 -3.44 5.18 21.16
N THR A 174 -2.80 5.81 22.15
CA THR A 174 -1.39 6.23 22.08
C THR A 174 -0.46 5.06 21.83
N ILE A 175 -0.64 3.96 22.56
CA ILE A 175 0.19 2.75 22.45
C ILE A 175 -0.05 2.07 21.10
N GLY A 176 -1.31 2.02 20.65
CA GLY A 176 -1.70 1.54 19.33
C GLY A 176 -1.04 2.33 18.20
N ARG A 177 -1.01 3.67 18.29
CA ARG A 177 -0.39 4.55 17.29
C ARG A 177 1.14 4.47 17.33
N MET A 178 1.73 4.47 18.52
CA MET A 178 3.17 4.28 18.68
C MET A 178 3.66 2.97 18.03
N SER A 179 2.89 1.89 18.17
CA SER A 179 3.31 0.60 17.65
C SER A 179 2.90 0.34 16.21
N GLY A 180 1.65 0.64 15.87
CA GLY A 180 1.07 0.43 14.55
C GLY A 180 1.56 1.44 13.53
N ASP A 181 1.44 2.75 13.81
CA ASP A 181 1.81 3.78 12.85
C ASP A 181 3.32 3.75 12.55
N THR A 182 4.15 3.55 13.58
CA THR A 182 5.61 3.44 13.38
C THR A 182 6.01 2.21 12.57
N PHE A 183 5.37 1.06 12.80
CA PHE A 183 5.60 -0.15 11.99
C PHE A 183 5.17 0.07 10.53
N LEU A 184 4.00 0.66 10.31
CA LEU A 184 3.51 0.99 8.98
C LEU A 184 4.45 1.96 8.26
N ILE A 185 4.95 2.99 8.94
CA ILE A 185 5.95 3.92 8.41
C ILE A 185 7.24 3.19 8.04
N GLY A 186 7.74 2.30 8.92
CA GLY A 186 8.90 1.44 8.68
C GLY A 186 8.75 0.58 7.42
N ASP A 187 7.60 -0.09 7.26
CA ASP A 187 7.29 -0.90 6.08
C ASP A 187 7.26 -0.07 4.78
N ALA A 188 6.73 1.16 4.82
CA ALA A 188 6.81 2.05 3.66
C ALA A 188 8.24 2.37 3.28
N MET A 189 9.03 2.83 4.26
CA MET A 189 10.39 3.31 4.01
C MET A 189 11.32 2.19 3.57
N GLY A 190 11.11 0.97 4.09
CA GLY A 190 11.88 -0.21 3.70
C GLY A 190 11.32 -0.89 2.45
N GLU A 191 10.30 -1.73 2.61
CA GLU A 191 9.85 -2.64 1.56
C GLU A 191 9.27 -1.91 0.34
N LYS A 192 8.39 -0.93 0.57
CA LYS A 192 7.63 -0.31 -0.54
C LYS A 192 8.48 0.62 -1.40
N VAL A 193 9.43 1.35 -0.80
CA VAL A 193 10.35 2.21 -1.58
C VAL A 193 11.25 1.37 -2.46
N GLY A 194 11.83 0.28 -1.93
CA GLY A 194 12.64 -0.65 -2.71
C GLY A 194 11.86 -1.28 -3.88
N LYS A 195 10.61 -1.66 -3.65
CA LYS A 195 9.72 -2.17 -4.72
C LYS A 195 9.36 -1.09 -5.74
N PHE A 196 9.08 0.13 -5.30
CA PHE A 196 8.76 1.24 -6.19
C PHE A 196 9.93 1.56 -7.15
N ILE A 197 11.16 1.63 -6.64
CA ILE A 197 12.36 1.87 -7.45
C ILE A 197 12.54 0.74 -8.47
N GLN A 198 12.36 -0.52 -8.05
CA GLN A 198 12.42 -1.67 -8.96
C GLN A 198 11.37 -1.59 -10.07
N LEU A 199 10.13 -1.19 -9.75
CA LEU A 199 9.04 -1.05 -10.71
C LEU A 199 9.32 0.08 -11.72
N VAL A 200 9.84 1.21 -11.25
CA VAL A 200 10.26 2.33 -12.12
C VAL A 200 11.41 1.91 -13.03
N ALA A 201 12.43 1.22 -12.49
CA ALA A 201 13.53 0.70 -13.29
C ALA A 201 13.06 -0.32 -14.34
N THR A 202 12.11 -1.19 -13.98
CA THR A 202 11.53 -2.16 -14.92
C THR A 202 10.72 -1.48 -16.02
N PHE A 203 9.95 -0.45 -15.68
CA PHE A 203 9.17 0.33 -16.63
C PHE A 203 10.09 1.06 -17.63
N LEU A 204 11.08 1.80 -17.14
CA LEU A 204 12.04 2.52 -17.99
C LEU A 204 12.88 1.56 -18.82
N GLY A 205 13.41 0.50 -18.21
CA GLY A 205 14.22 -0.50 -18.90
C GLY A 205 13.44 -1.25 -19.98
N GLY A 206 12.19 -1.64 -19.70
CA GLY A 206 11.30 -2.27 -20.68
C GLY A 206 10.95 -1.34 -21.83
N PHE A 207 10.65 -0.07 -21.54
CA PHE A 207 10.35 0.93 -22.58
C PHE A 207 11.56 1.20 -23.48
N VAL A 208 12.74 1.44 -22.89
CA VAL A 208 13.99 1.69 -23.63
C VAL A 208 14.34 0.51 -24.54
N ILE A 209 14.31 -0.73 -24.01
CA ILE A 209 14.60 -1.94 -24.80
C ILE A 209 13.60 -2.12 -25.94
N ALA A 210 12.32 -1.85 -25.70
CA ALA A 210 11.29 -1.96 -26.71
C ALA A 210 11.51 -0.95 -27.85
N LEU A 211 11.84 0.31 -27.55
CA LEU A 211 12.11 1.34 -28.55
C LEU A 211 13.35 1.01 -29.40
N ILE A 212 14.40 0.44 -28.78
CA ILE A 212 15.64 0.03 -29.48
C ILE A 212 15.37 -1.14 -30.44
N LYS A 213 14.61 -2.16 -30.00
CA LYS A 213 14.37 -3.38 -30.80
C LYS A 213 13.35 -3.16 -31.92
N GLY A 214 12.39 -2.26 -31.75
CA GLY A 214 11.36 -2.02 -32.75
C GLY A 214 10.47 -0.82 -32.47
N TRP A 215 10.97 0.38 -32.78
CA TRP A 215 10.26 1.66 -32.61
C TRP A 215 8.85 1.69 -33.22
N LEU A 216 8.66 1.08 -34.39
CA LEU A 216 7.36 1.08 -35.08
C LEU A 216 6.32 0.22 -34.34
N LEU A 217 6.73 -0.97 -33.87
CA LEU A 217 5.86 -1.87 -33.12
C LEU A 217 5.48 -1.27 -31.77
N THR A 218 6.44 -0.66 -31.08
CA THR A 218 6.20 -0.01 -29.80
C THR A 218 5.22 1.15 -29.89
N LEU A 219 5.27 1.98 -30.92
CA LEU A 219 4.33 3.08 -31.11
C LEU A 219 2.89 2.59 -31.25
N VAL A 220 2.71 1.49 -31.99
CA VAL A 220 1.39 0.87 -32.18
C VAL A 220 0.88 0.27 -30.88
N LEU A 221 1.74 -0.41 -30.12
CA LEU A 221 1.38 -0.95 -28.81
C LEU A 221 1.08 0.17 -27.79
N LEU A 222 1.81 1.28 -27.83
CA LEU A 222 1.56 2.44 -26.96
C LEU A 222 0.16 3.03 -27.20
N LEU A 223 -0.34 3.01 -28.44
CA LEU A 223 -1.69 3.48 -28.76
C LEU A 223 -2.79 2.65 -28.09
N SER A 224 -2.54 1.36 -27.83
CA SER A 224 -3.47 0.48 -27.12
C SER A 224 -3.44 0.65 -25.59
N VAL A 225 -2.37 1.23 -25.03
CA VAL A 225 -2.21 1.42 -23.58
C VAL A 225 -3.28 2.35 -22.99
N PRO A 226 -3.63 3.51 -23.58
CA PRO A 226 -4.73 4.35 -23.09
C PRO A 226 -6.06 3.60 -22.97
N ALA A 227 -6.40 2.72 -23.92
CA ALA A 227 -7.63 1.94 -23.86
C ALA A 227 -7.64 0.99 -22.65
N LEU A 228 -6.50 0.34 -22.38
CA LEU A 228 -6.31 -0.49 -21.18
C LEU A 228 -6.40 0.33 -19.89
N VAL A 229 -5.81 1.53 -19.85
CA VAL A 229 -5.86 2.42 -18.68
C VAL A 229 -7.28 2.90 -18.40
N ILE A 230 -8.06 3.26 -19.44
CA ILE A 230 -9.46 3.67 -19.27
C ILE A 230 -10.29 2.49 -18.72
N SER A 231 -10.14 1.30 -19.29
CA SER A 231 -10.84 0.09 -18.82
C SER A 231 -10.46 -0.27 -17.37
N GLY A 232 -9.16 -0.27 -17.06
CA GLY A 232 -8.64 -0.52 -15.72
C GLY A 232 -9.05 0.56 -14.71
N GLY A 233 -9.16 1.82 -15.13
CA GLY A 233 -9.65 2.93 -14.33
C GLY A 233 -11.12 2.78 -13.94
N ILE A 234 -11.97 2.42 -14.92
CA ILE A 234 -13.39 2.11 -14.67
C ILE A 234 -13.51 0.95 -13.68
N MET A 235 -12.73 -0.12 -13.89
CA MET A 235 -12.70 -1.28 -13.00
C MET A 235 -12.23 -0.92 -11.58
N SER A 236 -11.21 -0.08 -11.45
CA SER A 236 -10.68 0.37 -10.14
C SER A 236 -11.73 1.17 -9.36
N ILE A 237 -12.45 2.08 -10.03
CA ILE A 237 -13.53 2.86 -9.41
C ILE A 237 -14.70 1.95 -9.02
N LEU A 238 -15.06 1.00 -9.89
CA LEU A 238 -16.14 0.05 -9.62
C LEU A 238 -15.82 -0.83 -8.42
N MET A 239 -14.61 -1.39 -8.36
CA MET A 239 -14.15 -2.21 -7.23
C MET A 239 -14.07 -1.42 -5.93
N ALA A 240 -13.59 -0.18 -5.96
CA ALA A 240 -13.58 0.68 -4.78
C ALA A 240 -15.01 0.95 -4.26
N LYS A 241 -15.97 1.22 -5.15
CA LYS A 241 -17.37 1.43 -4.79
C LYS A 241 -18.02 0.15 -4.25
N LEU A 242 -17.75 -1.00 -4.87
CA LEU A 242 -18.29 -2.29 -4.42
C LEU A 242 -17.71 -2.70 -3.07
N THR A 243 -16.41 -2.52 -2.86
CA THR A 243 -15.74 -2.82 -1.58
C THR A 243 -16.26 -1.91 -0.46
N SER A 244 -16.43 -0.61 -0.72
CA SER A 244 -17.00 0.32 0.26
C SER A 244 -18.46 -0.01 0.61
N ARG A 245 -19.29 -0.33 -0.39
CA ARG A 245 -20.68 -0.75 -0.16
C ARG A 245 -20.76 -2.10 0.57
N GLY A 246 -19.89 -3.04 0.19
CA GLY A 246 -19.74 -4.33 0.87
C GLY A 246 -19.39 -4.12 2.34
N GLN A 247 -18.36 -3.32 2.63
CA GLN A 247 -17.93 -3.04 4.00
C GLN A 247 -19.05 -2.38 4.82
N SER A 248 -19.78 -1.43 4.25
CA SER A 248 -20.93 -0.77 4.91
C SER A 248 -22.05 -1.76 5.25
N ALA A 249 -22.41 -2.63 4.30
CA ALA A 249 -23.39 -3.69 4.52
C ALA A 249 -22.91 -4.71 5.58
N TYR A 250 -21.61 -5.05 5.60
CA TYR A 250 -21.01 -5.91 6.63
C TYR A 250 -21.04 -5.26 8.01
N THR A 251 -20.75 -3.96 8.12
CA THR A 251 -20.81 -3.26 9.41
C THR A 251 -22.24 -3.14 9.94
N GLN A 252 -23.24 -2.94 9.06
CA GLN A 252 -24.65 -2.90 9.45
C GLN A 252 -25.21 -4.29 9.80
N ALA A 253 -24.72 -5.35 9.15
CA ALA A 253 -25.04 -6.73 9.52
C ALA A 253 -24.33 -7.18 10.81
N GLY A 254 -23.13 -6.66 11.07
CA GLY A 254 -22.39 -6.90 12.31
C GLY A 254 -23.06 -6.28 13.54
N THR A 255 -23.79 -5.18 13.38
CA THR A 255 -24.64 -4.59 14.43
C THR A 255 -26.02 -5.23 14.53
N VAL A 256 -26.49 -5.97 13.52
CA VAL A 256 -27.82 -6.61 13.50
C VAL A 256 -27.68 -8.04 12.97
N VAL A 257 -27.11 -8.92 13.79
CA VAL A 257 -26.96 -10.36 13.45
C VAL A 257 -28.31 -11.09 13.42
N GLU A 258 -29.41 -10.47 13.87
CA GLU A 258 -30.68 -11.17 14.09
C GLU A 258 -31.81 -10.88 13.10
N GLN A 259 -31.70 -9.91 12.16
CA GLN A 259 -32.74 -9.71 11.14
C GLN A 259 -32.34 -10.19 9.74
N THR A 260 -32.38 -11.52 9.62
CA THR A 260 -33.07 -12.27 8.56
C THR A 260 -32.73 -11.93 7.10
N ILE A 261 -31.77 -12.69 6.53
CA ILE A 261 -31.84 -13.39 5.21
C ILE A 261 -32.16 -12.54 3.94
N GLY A 262 -32.33 -11.22 4.04
CA GLY A 262 -32.79 -10.34 2.94
C GLY A 262 -31.70 -9.87 1.97
N SER A 263 -30.42 -9.99 2.34
CA SER A 263 -29.32 -9.38 1.58
C SER A 263 -28.62 -10.31 0.58
N ILE A 264 -29.04 -11.57 0.48
CA ILE A 264 -28.37 -12.58 -0.37
C ILE A 264 -28.34 -12.16 -1.85
N ARG A 265 -29.44 -11.54 -2.34
CA ARG A 265 -29.56 -11.07 -3.73
C ARG A 265 -28.69 -9.84 -4.01
N THR A 266 -28.55 -8.94 -3.05
CA THR A 266 -27.70 -7.74 -3.15
C THR A 266 -26.23 -8.10 -3.14
N ILE A 267 -25.85 -9.13 -2.36
CA ILE A 267 -24.50 -9.68 -2.37
C ILE A 267 -24.23 -10.36 -3.71
N TRP A 268 -25.17 -11.15 -4.23
CA TRP A 268 -25.03 -11.79 -5.54
C TRP A 268 -24.94 -10.80 -6.70
N SER A 269 -25.71 -9.70 -6.68
CA SER A 269 -25.62 -8.67 -7.71
C SER A 269 -24.35 -7.84 -7.60
N ALA A 270 -23.85 -7.58 -6.40
CA ALA A 270 -22.56 -6.92 -6.18
C ALA A 270 -21.39 -7.80 -6.64
N ILE A 271 -21.42 -9.11 -6.34
CA ILE A 271 -20.44 -10.09 -6.81
C ILE A 271 -20.52 -10.24 -8.34
N GLY A 272 -21.74 -10.32 -8.89
CA GLY A 272 -21.97 -10.42 -10.33
C GLY A 272 -21.50 -9.20 -11.11
N LEU A 273 -21.75 -7.98 -10.61
CA LEU A 273 -21.28 -6.74 -11.23
C LEU A 273 -19.74 -6.60 -11.14
N GLY A 274 -19.14 -7.03 -10.02
CA GLY A 274 -17.69 -7.10 -9.86
C GLY A 274 -17.04 -8.10 -10.82
N GLY A 275 -17.66 -9.28 -10.97
CA GLY A 275 -17.25 -10.31 -11.92
C GLY A 275 -17.37 -9.84 -13.37
N LEU A 276 -18.48 -9.19 -13.73
CA LEU A 276 -18.70 -8.65 -15.07
C LEU A 276 -17.71 -7.52 -15.39
N GLY A 277 -17.40 -6.66 -14.42
CA GLY A 277 -16.32 -5.67 -14.54
C GLY A 277 -14.95 -6.31 -14.78
N SER A 278 -14.63 -7.39 -14.05
CA SER A 278 -13.37 -8.13 -14.24
C SER A 278 -13.29 -8.83 -15.60
N GLY A 279 -14.42 -9.34 -16.10
CA GLY A 279 -14.51 -9.99 -17.41
C GLY A 279 -14.35 -9.00 -18.56
N VAL A 280 -14.96 -7.82 -18.47
CA VAL A 280 -14.78 -6.75 -19.46
C VAL A 280 -13.31 -6.32 -19.52
N PHE A 281 -12.65 -6.16 -18.36
CA PHE A 281 -11.22 -5.85 -18.31
C PHE A 281 -10.35 -6.94 -18.96
N MET A 282 -10.61 -8.21 -18.66
CA MET A 282 -9.91 -9.34 -19.28
C MET A 282 -10.12 -9.41 -20.79
N PHE A 283 -11.33 -9.11 -21.29
CA PHE A 283 -11.62 -9.07 -22.72
C PHE A 283 -10.75 -8.02 -23.45
N PHE A 284 -10.62 -6.81 -22.90
CA PHE A 284 -9.75 -5.77 -23.50
C PHE A 284 -8.27 -6.17 -23.50
N ILE A 285 -7.82 -6.88 -22.46
CA ILE A 285 -6.46 -7.42 -22.39
C ILE A 285 -6.23 -8.43 -23.52
N PHE A 286 -7.10 -9.43 -23.69
CA PHE A 286 -6.98 -10.41 -24.76
C PHE A 286 -7.08 -9.79 -26.16
N CYS A 287 -7.95 -8.80 -26.35
CA CYS A 287 -8.05 -8.07 -27.61
C CYS A 287 -6.74 -7.34 -27.95
N THR A 288 -6.12 -6.71 -26.95
CA THR A 288 -4.82 -6.03 -27.12
C THR A 288 -3.71 -7.01 -27.49
N TYR A 289 -3.68 -8.20 -26.86
CA TYR A 289 -2.75 -9.27 -27.23
C TYR A 289 -2.93 -9.75 -28.65
N SER A 290 -4.18 -10.03 -29.06
CA SER A 290 -4.49 -10.47 -30.42
C SER A 290 -4.05 -9.43 -31.46
N MET A 291 -4.27 -8.15 -31.19
CA MET A 291 -3.83 -7.05 -32.06
C MET A 291 -2.30 -6.95 -32.12
N ALA A 292 -1.61 -7.08 -30.98
CA ALA A 292 -0.15 -7.08 -30.89
C ALA A 292 0.47 -8.19 -31.73
N VAL A 293 -0.07 -9.41 -31.65
CA VAL A 293 0.41 -10.57 -32.43
C VAL A 293 0.06 -10.41 -33.90
N TRP A 294 -1.14 -9.96 -34.25
CA TRP A 294 -1.54 -9.75 -35.64
C TRP A 294 -0.68 -8.70 -36.35
N TYR A 295 -0.46 -7.55 -35.72
CA TYR A 295 0.39 -6.50 -36.26
C TYR A 295 1.87 -6.91 -36.26
N GLY A 296 2.30 -7.65 -35.23
CA GLY A 296 3.61 -8.29 -35.17
C GLY A 296 3.87 -9.21 -36.36
N ALA A 297 2.94 -10.12 -36.66
CA ALA A 297 3.01 -11.02 -37.81
C ALA A 297 3.07 -10.25 -39.13
N LYS A 298 2.28 -9.18 -39.27
CA LYS A 298 2.32 -8.32 -40.47
C LYS A 298 3.69 -7.65 -40.66
N MET A 299 4.38 -7.29 -39.58
CA MET A 299 5.73 -6.72 -39.67
C MET A 299 6.82 -7.74 -40.00
N ILE A 300 6.65 -9.00 -39.59
CA ILE A 300 7.56 -10.08 -40.01
C ILE A 300 7.51 -10.23 -41.53
N ILE A 301 6.31 -10.18 -42.12
CA ILE A 301 6.12 -10.38 -43.57
C ILE A 301 6.59 -9.17 -44.40
N HIS A 302 6.32 -7.94 -43.95
CA HIS A 302 6.54 -6.73 -44.77
C HIS A 302 7.78 -5.91 -44.43
N LYS A 303 8.41 -6.11 -43.26
CA LYS A 303 9.49 -5.23 -42.77
C LYS A 303 10.75 -5.95 -42.27
N ASP A 304 10.96 -7.22 -42.65
CA ASP A 304 12.17 -7.99 -42.30
C ASP A 304 12.45 -8.00 -40.78
N TYR A 305 11.37 -8.08 -39.98
CA TYR A 305 11.48 -8.26 -38.54
C TYR A 305 11.61 -9.75 -38.23
N SER A 306 12.64 -10.14 -37.47
CA SER A 306 12.71 -11.50 -36.93
C SER A 306 11.62 -11.74 -35.88
N GLY A 307 11.14 -12.98 -35.78
CA GLY A 307 10.12 -13.39 -34.80
C GLY A 307 10.53 -13.07 -33.36
N GLY A 308 11.80 -13.26 -33.02
CA GLY A 308 12.36 -12.94 -31.71
C GLY A 308 12.38 -11.44 -31.41
N LYS A 309 12.62 -10.56 -32.41
CA LYS A 309 12.52 -9.10 -32.21
C LYS A 309 11.10 -8.66 -31.89
N VAL A 310 10.11 -9.21 -32.58
CA VAL A 310 8.69 -8.92 -32.30
C VAL A 310 8.29 -9.39 -30.90
N MET A 311 8.67 -10.61 -30.53
CA MET A 311 8.40 -11.16 -29.20
C MET A 311 9.10 -10.38 -28.09
N ASN A 312 10.33 -9.93 -28.30
CA ASN A 312 11.05 -9.06 -27.37
C ASN A 312 10.29 -7.76 -27.10
N VAL A 313 9.81 -7.10 -28.15
CA VAL A 313 9.08 -5.84 -28.02
C VAL A 313 7.75 -6.06 -27.31
N ILE A 314 6.97 -7.08 -27.70
CA ILE A 314 5.69 -7.40 -27.06
C ILE A 314 5.90 -7.69 -25.57
N ALA A 315 6.83 -8.58 -25.22
CA ALA A 315 7.11 -8.96 -23.83
C ALA A 315 7.64 -7.79 -22.99
N ALA A 316 8.51 -6.93 -23.55
CA ALA A 316 9.05 -5.76 -22.86
C ALA A 316 7.96 -4.71 -22.57
N VAL A 317 7.11 -4.38 -23.55
CA VAL A 317 5.99 -3.43 -23.37
C VAL A 317 4.97 -3.97 -22.36
N LEU A 318 4.69 -5.27 -22.41
CA LEU A 318 3.82 -5.93 -21.44
C LEU A 318 4.33 -5.80 -20.01
N THR A 319 5.61 -6.12 -19.83
CA THR A 319 6.24 -6.13 -18.52
C THR A 319 6.31 -4.71 -17.96
N ALA A 320 6.58 -3.71 -18.80
CA ALA A 320 6.50 -2.31 -18.42
C ALA A 320 5.07 -1.92 -18.00
N SER A 321 4.06 -2.29 -18.78
CA SER A 321 2.64 -1.98 -18.48
C SER A 321 2.19 -2.60 -17.16
N PHE A 322 2.55 -3.86 -16.92
CA PHE A 322 2.26 -4.55 -15.68
C PHE A 322 2.98 -3.92 -14.47
N SER A 323 4.23 -3.49 -14.65
CA SER A 323 5.00 -2.81 -13.60
C SER A 323 4.37 -1.47 -13.21
N LEU A 324 3.86 -0.71 -14.19
CA LEU A 324 3.14 0.53 -13.91
C LEU A 324 1.86 0.29 -13.10
N GLY A 325 1.12 -0.79 -13.41
CA GLY A 325 -0.07 -1.19 -12.65
C GLY A 325 0.25 -1.53 -11.18
N GLN A 326 1.36 -2.22 -10.93
CA GLN A 326 1.78 -2.58 -9.57
C GLN A 326 2.40 -1.42 -8.78
N ALA A 327 2.79 -0.32 -9.43
CA ALA A 327 3.28 0.88 -8.74
C ALA A 327 2.16 1.62 -7.98
N SER A 328 0.90 1.49 -8.41
CA SER A 328 -0.25 2.20 -7.81
C SER A 328 -0.50 1.82 -6.34
N PRO A 329 -0.58 0.52 -5.96
CA PRO A 329 -0.66 0.12 -4.55
C PRO A 329 0.52 0.58 -3.68
N CYS A 330 1.73 0.68 -4.25
CA CYS A 330 2.89 1.17 -3.51
C CYS A 330 2.75 2.66 -3.18
N LEU A 331 2.25 3.45 -4.14
CA LEU A 331 2.03 4.88 -3.96
C LEU A 331 0.89 5.16 -2.97
N SER A 332 -0.22 4.43 -3.06
CA SER A 332 -1.35 4.61 -2.13
C SER A 332 -0.97 4.24 -0.70
N ALA A 333 -0.19 3.17 -0.51
CA ALA A 333 0.33 2.79 0.79
C ALA A 333 1.29 3.85 1.36
N PHE A 334 2.12 4.47 0.51
CA PHE A 334 3.03 5.54 0.92
C PHE A 334 2.27 6.79 1.38
N THR A 335 1.27 7.24 0.60
CA THR A 335 0.46 8.42 0.94
C THR A 335 -0.24 8.25 2.28
N SER A 336 -0.85 7.09 2.54
CA SER A 336 -1.51 6.81 3.83
C SER A 336 -0.54 6.93 5.01
N ARG A 337 0.70 6.50 4.83
CA ARG A 337 1.72 6.52 5.90
C ARG A 337 2.35 7.89 6.10
N GLN A 338 2.43 8.73 5.06
CA GLN A 338 2.82 10.13 5.24
C GLN A 338 1.85 10.89 6.13
N VAL A 339 0.55 10.57 6.05
CA VAL A 339 -0.47 11.15 6.91
C VAL A 339 -0.27 10.74 8.37
N ALA A 340 -0.03 9.45 8.62
CA ALA A 340 0.28 8.96 9.96
C ALA A 340 1.56 9.59 10.52
N ALA A 341 2.61 9.64 9.71
CA ALA A 341 3.87 10.28 10.07
C ALA A 341 3.69 11.79 10.36
N PHE A 342 2.85 12.50 9.61
CA PHE A 342 2.57 13.93 9.86
C PHE A 342 2.01 14.14 11.26
N LYS A 343 1.02 13.33 11.66
CA LYS A 343 0.44 13.42 13.02
C LYS A 343 1.48 13.15 14.09
N MET A 344 2.37 12.16 13.90
CA MET A 344 3.48 11.92 14.84
C MET A 344 4.46 13.09 14.90
N PHE A 345 4.76 13.73 13.77
CA PHE A 345 5.63 14.93 13.68
C PHE A 345 5.01 16.17 14.30
N GLU A 346 3.69 16.32 14.24
CA GLU A 346 2.97 17.37 14.95
C GLU A 346 3.12 17.19 16.46
N THR A 347 2.93 15.96 16.98
CA THR A 347 3.22 15.63 18.38
C THR A 347 4.68 15.91 18.75
N PHE A 348 5.64 15.63 17.86
CA PHE A 348 7.05 15.97 18.07
C PHE A 348 7.33 17.46 18.18
N SER A 349 6.58 18.27 17.45
CA SER A 349 6.81 19.71 17.36
C SER A 349 6.10 20.49 18.47
N SER A 350 5.11 19.89 19.12
CA SER A 350 4.43 20.47 20.28
C SER A 350 5.35 20.46 21.50
N LYS A 351 5.76 21.65 21.92
CA LYS A 351 6.44 21.86 23.22
C LYS A 351 5.39 21.87 24.32
N PRO A 352 5.56 21.10 25.41
CA PRO A 352 4.65 21.19 26.54
C PRO A 352 4.79 22.54 27.23
N GLU A 353 3.69 23.07 27.77
CA GLU A 353 3.69 24.32 28.53
C GLU A 353 4.47 24.15 29.85
N ILE A 354 4.34 22.98 30.47
CA ILE A 354 5.11 22.56 31.64
C ILE A 354 6.09 21.47 31.20
N ASP A 355 7.38 21.80 31.19
CA ASP A 355 8.44 20.88 30.78
C ASP A 355 9.14 20.23 31.99
N PRO A 356 8.99 18.90 32.22
CA PRO A 356 9.63 18.22 33.34
C PRO A 356 11.16 18.17 33.26
N TYR A 357 11.73 18.37 32.07
CA TYR A 357 13.18 18.35 31.85
C TYR A 357 13.79 19.76 31.82
N ASP A 358 12.99 20.81 32.01
CA ASP A 358 13.54 22.16 32.10
C ASP A 358 14.28 22.35 33.43
N THR A 359 15.54 22.77 33.33
CA THR A 359 16.41 23.04 34.49
C THR A 359 16.37 24.49 34.93
N ASN A 360 15.60 25.35 34.25
CA ASN A 360 15.46 26.77 34.57
C ASN A 360 14.69 27.04 35.89
N GLY A 361 14.08 26.02 36.51
CA GLY A 361 13.40 26.14 37.79
C GLY A 361 14.34 26.42 38.96
N ARG A 362 13.88 27.20 39.95
CA ARG A 362 14.62 27.41 41.21
C ARG A 362 14.63 26.11 42.02
N LYS A 363 15.82 25.60 42.32
CA LYS A 363 16.01 24.56 43.34
C LYS A 363 16.22 25.25 44.68
N LEU A 364 15.31 25.02 45.63
CA LEU A 364 15.39 25.53 46.99
C LEU A 364 16.08 24.48 47.86
N ASP A 365 17.06 24.90 48.66
CA ASP A 365 17.82 23.99 49.53
C ASP A 365 17.07 23.64 50.83
N ASP A 366 16.13 24.49 51.24
CA ASP A 366 15.32 24.31 52.45
C ASP A 366 13.84 24.61 52.16
N ILE A 367 12.94 23.71 52.57
CA ILE A 367 11.51 23.73 52.25
C ILE A 367 10.72 23.59 53.57
N HIS A 368 10.09 24.69 54.02
CA HIS A 368 9.32 24.73 55.27
C HIS A 368 7.85 24.31 55.14
N GLY A 369 7.33 24.14 53.92
CA GLY A 369 5.99 23.58 53.68
C GLY A 369 4.81 24.56 53.74
N ASP A 370 5.04 25.88 53.75
CA ASP A 370 3.95 26.87 53.68
C ASP A 370 3.32 26.92 52.27
N ILE A 371 2.04 26.55 52.16
CA ILE A 371 1.27 26.56 50.91
C ILE A 371 0.18 27.63 51.00
N GLY A 372 0.20 28.60 50.09
CA GLY A 372 -0.83 29.64 49.96
C GLY A 372 -1.46 29.64 48.58
N TYR A 373 -2.80 29.69 48.50
CA TYR A 373 -3.53 29.83 47.25
C TYR A 373 -3.97 31.29 47.06
N LEU A 374 -3.50 31.93 45.98
CA LEU A 374 -3.99 33.25 45.58
C LEU A 374 -5.13 33.06 44.57
N LEU A 375 -6.36 33.34 45.00
CA LEU A 375 -7.53 33.35 44.13
C LEU A 375 -7.45 34.57 43.19
N GLN A 376 -7.03 34.31 41.94
CA GLN A 376 -7.07 35.30 40.87
C GLN A 376 -8.51 35.43 40.36
N LEU A 377 -9.33 36.24 41.04
CA LEU A 377 -10.66 36.62 40.55
C LEU A 377 -10.49 37.49 39.30
N SER A 378 -10.56 36.87 38.13
CA SER A 378 -10.67 37.59 36.86
C SER A 378 -12.00 38.34 36.84
N SER A 379 -11.96 39.61 37.21
CA SER A 379 -13.06 40.57 37.03
C SER A 379 -13.40 40.68 35.54
N LYS A 380 -14.37 39.87 35.10
CA LYS A 380 -15.05 40.08 33.83
C LYS A 380 -16.19 41.07 34.11
N SER A 381 -15.87 42.36 33.97
CA SER A 381 -16.85 43.44 33.97
C SER A 381 -17.92 43.14 32.92
N ARG A 382 -19.18 43.37 33.34
CA ARG A 382 -20.40 43.17 32.55
C ARG A 382 -20.46 44.01 31.29
#